data_AF-A0A9X9M8T9-F1
#
_entry.id   AF-A0A9X9M8T9-F1
#
_cell.length_a   1.000
_cell.length_b   1.000
_cell.length_c   1.000
_cell.angle_alpha   90.00
_cell.angle_beta   90.00
_cell.angle_gamma   90.00
#
_symmetry.space_group_name_H-M   'P 1'
#
loop_
_entity.id
_entity.type
_entity.pdbx_description
1 polymer ?
#
loop_
_entity_poly.entity_id
_entity_poly.type
_entity_poly.pdbx_seq_one_letter_code
_entity_poly.pdbx_strand_id
1 'polypeptide(L)' 'MQVHYLKGYFLLRFLAQRLGDETYFAFLRKFVHTFHGQLILSQDFLQLLLENIPEEKR' A
#
# COMPACT_ATOMS: atom_id res chain seq x y z
N MET A 1 2.73 20.83 -12.19
CA MET A 1 3.22 19.54 -11.64
C MET A 1 2.06 18.76 -11.05
N GLN A 2 1.94 17.47 -11.35
CA GLN A 2 0.81 16.65 -10.92
C GLN A 2 0.99 16.21 -9.45
N VAL A 3 0.38 16.98 -8.55
CA VAL A 3 0.49 16.81 -7.08
C VAL A 3 0.11 15.40 -6.60
N HIS A 4 -0.74 14.69 -7.32
CA HIS A 4 -1.16 13.33 -6.95
C HIS A 4 -0.05 12.29 -7.07
N TYR A 5 0.90 12.42 -8.00
CA TYR A 5 2.06 11.50 -8.05
C TYR A 5 3.00 11.72 -6.87
N LEU A 6 3.25 12.97 -6.50
CA LEU A 6 4.09 13.29 -5.34
C LEU A 6 3.42 12.82 -4.05
N LYS A 7 2.12 13.11 -3.87
CA LYS A 7 1.36 12.63 -2.71
C LYS A 7 1.35 11.11 -2.62
N GLY A 8 1.10 10.42 -3.73
CA GLY A 8 1.15 8.96 -3.81
C GLY A 8 2.53 8.43 -3.43
N TYR A 9 3.59 8.97 -4.04
CA TYR A 9 4.96 8.57 -3.74
C TYR A 9 5.32 8.74 -2.25
N PHE A 10 5.02 9.90 -1.65
CA PHE A 10 5.31 10.14 -0.24
C PHE A 10 4.51 9.24 0.70
N LEU A 11 3.24 8.94 0.39
CA LEU A 11 2.44 8.00 1.14
C LEU A 11 3.05 6.59 1.09
N LEU A 12 3.38 6.10 -0.10
CA LEU A 12 3.97 4.75 -0.26
C LEU A 12 5.35 4.66 0.42
N ARG A 13 6.17 5.71 0.31
CA ARG A 13 7.46 5.81 1.01
C ARG A 13 7.29 5.80 2.53
N PHE A 14 6.31 6.54 3.05
CA PHE A 14 6.00 6.56 4.49
C PHE A 14 5.60 5.16 4.99
N LEU A 15 4.76 4.45 4.24
CA LEU A 15 4.35 3.09 4.59
C LEU A 15 5.53 2.11 4.58
N ALA A 16 6.41 2.18 3.58
CA ALA A 16 7.63 1.38 3.54
C ALA A 16 8.52 1.61 4.76
N GLN A 17 8.72 2.89 5.14
CA GLN A 17 9.50 3.26 6.33
C GLN A 17 8.87 2.78 7.64
N ARG A 18 7.53 2.81 7.74
CA ARG A 18 6.80 2.41 8.96
C ARG A 18 6.77 0.89 9.15
N LEU A 19 6.60 0.14 8.06
CA LEU A 19 6.33 -1.29 8.09
C LEU A 19 7.58 -2.15 7.86
N GLY A 20 8.62 -1.56 7.28
CA GLY A 20 9.80 -2.24 6.76
C GLY A 20 9.59 -2.76 5.34
N ASP A 21 10.63 -2.62 4.52
CA ASP A 21 10.58 -2.91 3.07
C ASP A 21 10.09 -4.34 2.76
N GLU A 22 10.53 -5.34 3.52
CA GLU A 22 10.11 -6.74 3.29
C GLU A 22 8.61 -6.94 3.49
N THR A 23 8.05 -6.42 4.60
CA THR A 23 6.62 -6.52 4.92
C THR A 23 5.81 -5.74 3.88
N TYR A 24 6.26 -4.53 3.55
CA TYR A 24 5.58 -3.66 2.60
C TYR A 24 5.60 -4.22 1.17
N PHE A 25 6.72 -4.77 0.70
CA PHE A 25 6.81 -5.40 -0.63
C PHE A 25 6.08 -6.74 -0.70
N ALA A 26 5.99 -7.51 0.39
CA ALA A 26 5.10 -8.67 0.46
C ALA A 26 3.63 -8.25 0.28
N PHE A 27 3.20 -7.20 0.97
CA PHE A 27 1.87 -6.61 0.79
C PHE A 27 1.64 -6.12 -0.65
N LEU A 28 2.56 -5.34 -1.24
CA LEU A 28 2.41 -4.84 -2.61
C LEU A 28 2.29 -5.98 -3.64
N ARG A 29 3.06 -7.06 -3.49
CA ARG A 29 2.94 -8.24 -4.35
C ARG A 29 1.54 -8.86 -4.26
N LYS A 30 1.02 -9.02 -3.04
CA LYS A 30 -0.35 -9.52 -2.82
C LYS A 30 -1.38 -8.58 -3.43
N PHE A 31 -1.27 -7.29 -3.17
CA PHE A 31 -2.15 -6.26 -3.72
C PHE A 31 -2.21 -6.30 -5.25
N VAL A 32 -1.05 -6.36 -5.93
CA VAL A 32 -0.99 -6.48 -7.39
C VAL A 32 -1.64 -7.79 -7.84
N HIS A 33 -1.33 -8.92 -7.21
CA HIS A 33 -1.93 -10.20 -7.59
C HIS A 33 -3.46 -10.22 -7.43
N THR A 34 -3.98 -9.60 -6.37
CA THR A 34 -5.41 -9.53 -6.07
C THR A 34 -6.18 -8.63 -7.04
N PHE A 35 -5.60 -7.50 -7.44
CA PHE A 35 -6.33 -6.45 -8.19
C PHE A 35 -5.81 -6.22 -9.62
N HIS A 36 -4.86 -7.02 -10.12
CA HIS A 36 -4.32 -6.85 -11.47
C HIS A 36 -5.43 -6.83 -12.53
N GLY A 37 -5.47 -5.77 -13.32
CA GLY A 37 -6.46 -5.58 -14.39
C GLY A 37 -7.81 -5.03 -13.92
N GLN A 38 -7.96 -4.67 -12.64
CA GLN A 38 -9.19 -4.11 -12.08
C GLN A 38 -9.05 -2.61 -11.78
N LEU A 39 -10.14 -1.87 -11.95
CA LEU A 39 -10.26 -0.52 -11.42
C LEU A 39 -10.58 -0.62 -9.92
N ILE A 40 -9.79 0.04 -9.10
CA ILE A 40 -9.95 0.02 -7.64
C ILE A 40 -10.06 1.42 -7.06
N LEU A 41 -10.66 1.50 -5.88
CA LEU A 41 -10.71 2.71 -5.08
C LEU A 41 -9.59 2.71 -4.02
N SER A 42 -9.23 3.89 -3.52
CA SER A 42 -8.25 4.02 -2.44
C SER A 42 -8.64 3.25 -1.18
N GLN A 43 -9.94 3.09 -0.92
CA GLN A 43 -10.44 2.32 0.22
C GLN A 43 -10.10 0.84 0.13
N ASP A 44 -10.08 0.26 -1.08
CA ASP A 44 -9.79 -1.17 -1.29
C ASP A 44 -8.32 -1.45 -0.99
N PHE A 45 -7.42 -0.53 -1.39
CA PHE A 45 -6.01 -0.57 -1.04
C PHE A 45 -5.80 -0.50 0.49
N LEU A 46 -6.44 0.47 1.15
CA LEU A 46 -6.29 0.67 2.59
C LEU A 46 -6.86 -0.51 3.39
N GLN A 47 -8.01 -1.05 2.98
CA GLN A 47 -8.59 -2.21 3.65
C GLN A 47 -7.66 -3.42 3.56
N LEU A 48 -7.16 -3.74 2.36
CA LEU A 48 -6.22 -4.86 2.21
C LEU A 48 -4.93 -4.62 3.01
N LEU A 49 -4.43 -3.38 3.06
CA LEU A 49 -3.26 -3.01 3.84
C LEU A 49 -3.46 -3.34 5.33
N LEU A 50 -4.61 -2.96 5.88
CA LEU A 50 -4.94 -3.13 7.29
C LEU A 50 -5.24 -4.60 7.65
N GLU A 51 -5.79 -5.39 6.73
CA GLU A 51 -6.01 -6.83 6.92
C GLU A 51 -4.71 -7.66 6.90
N ASN A 52 -3.65 -7.15 6.25
CA ASN A 52 -2.39 -7.89 6.05
C ASN A 52 -1.28 -7.51 7.02
N ILE A 53 -1.47 -6.47 7.84
CA ILE A 53 -0.45 -5.95 8.74
C ILE A 53 -0.88 -6.22 10.18
N PRO A 54 -0.01 -6.80 11.02
CA PRO A 54 -0.30 -6.99 12.44
C PRO A 54 -0.58 -5.66 13.14
N GLU A 55 -1.52 -5.63 14.08
CA GLU A 55 -1.90 -4.44 14.86
C GLU A 55 -0.70 -3.71 15.49
N GLU A 56 0.34 -4.45 15.89
CA GLU A 56 1.58 -3.92 16.48
C GLU A 56 2.41 -3.04 15.53
N LYS A 57 2.25 -3.25 14.21
CA LYS A 57 2.92 -2.49 13.15
C LYS A 57 2.02 -1.42 12.53
N ARG A 58 0.77 -1.31 12.98
CA ARG A 58 -0.22 -0.35 12.47
C ARG A 58 0.07 1.08 12.90
#